data_AF-A0A9J6GGI2-F1
#
_entry.id   AF-A0A9J6GGI2-F1
#
_cell.length_a   1.000
_cell.length_b   1.000
_cell.length_c   1.000
_cell.angle_alpha   90.00
_cell.angle_beta   90.00
_cell.angle_gamma   90.00
#
_symmetry.space_group_name_H-M   'P 1'
#
loop_
_entity.id
_entity.type
_entity.pdbx_description
1 polymer ?
#
loop_
_entity_poly.entity_id
_entity_poly.type
_entity_poly.pdbx_seq_one_letter_code
_entity_poly.pdbx_strand_id
1 'polypeptide(L)'
;MAIGEEARRASCTFTFESDDQKKDLNVLMEKFEAHFKSATNLTFNEFRFGSTNQHEGESFTDWLSELKTLAKSCEFGVLEETAAQ
;
A
#
# COMPACT_ATOMS: atom_id res chain seq x y z
N MET A 1 13.40 -1.61 23.66
CA MET A 1 12.96 -1.89 22.29
C MET A 1 13.98 -1.25 21.35
N ALA A 2 14.79 -2.07 20.68
CA ALA A 2 15.72 -1.57 19.66
C ALA A 2 15.06 -1.79 18.31
N ILE A 3 15.08 -0.76 17.46
CA ILE A 3 14.61 -0.85 16.08
C ILE A 3 15.64 -1.71 15.34
N GLY A 4 15.19 -2.71 14.56
CA GLY A 4 16.07 -3.64 13.85
C GLY A 4 17.00 -2.94 12.84
N GLU A 5 18.06 -3.63 12.41
CA GLU A 5 19.12 -3.04 11.58
C GLU A 5 18.59 -2.42 10.27
N GLU A 6 17.61 -3.07 9.64
CA GLU A 6 16.95 -2.55 8.42
C GLU A 6 16.18 -1.27 8.66
N ALA A 7 15.41 -1.21 9.74
CA ALA A 7 14.65 -0.02 10.07
C ALA A 7 15.58 1.13 10.52
N ARG A 8 16.73 0.82 11.15
CA ARG A 8 17.78 1.80 11.41
C ARG A 8 18.38 2.34 10.10
N ARG A 9 18.69 1.49 9.13
CA ARG A 9 19.16 1.90 7.80
C ARG A 9 18.14 2.80 7.10
N ALA A 10 16.87 2.41 7.08
CA ALA A 10 15.80 3.19 6.47
C ALA A 10 15.67 4.58 7.12
N SER A 11 15.71 4.67 8.46
CA SER A 11 15.63 5.96 9.16
C SER A 11 16.76 6.93 8.79
N CYS A 12 17.94 6.43 8.42
CA CYS A 12 19.06 7.27 7.97
C CYS A 12 18.84 7.85 6.57
N THR A 13 17.92 7.31 5.77
CA THR A 13 17.59 7.82 4.43
C THR A 13 16.51 8.89 4.43
N PHE A 14 15.83 9.11 5.57
CA PHE A 14 14.72 10.06 5.65
C PHE A 14 15.22 11.49 5.69
N THR A 15 14.62 12.34 4.85
CA THR A 15 14.81 13.78 4.88
C THR A 15 13.72 14.43 5.74
N PHE A 16 14.15 15.25 6.69
CA PHE A 16 13.30 16.02 7.60
C PHE A 16 13.51 17.51 7.32
N GLU A 17 12.45 18.29 7.40
CA GLU A 17 12.51 19.74 7.12
C GLU A 17 13.06 20.52 8.32
N SER A 18 12.95 19.96 9.53
CA SER A 18 13.51 20.53 10.75
C SER A 18 14.02 19.46 11.71
N ASP A 19 14.90 19.85 12.64
CA ASP A 19 15.39 18.96 13.69
C ASP A 19 14.31 18.63 14.74
N ASP A 20 13.24 19.42 14.81
CA ASP A 20 12.09 19.15 15.68
C ASP A 20 11.22 18.02 15.13
N GLN A 21 11.06 17.93 13.81
CA GLN A 21 10.37 16.81 13.14
C GLN A 21 11.07 15.47 13.34
N LYS A 22 12.40 15.45 13.54
CA LYS A 22 13.16 14.22 13.84
C LYS A 22 12.80 13.60 15.19
N LYS A 23 12.30 14.42 16.12
CA LYS A 23 11.90 13.99 17.46
C LYS A 23 10.41 13.66 17.54
N ASP A 24 9.63 14.03 16.53
CA ASP A 24 8.22 13.69 16.44
C ASP A 24 8.07 12.23 15.97
N LEU A 25 7.55 11.40 16.86
CA LEU A 25 7.27 10.00 16.58
C LEU A 25 6.24 9.83 15.47
N ASN A 26 5.28 10.75 15.33
CA ASN A 26 4.26 10.67 14.29
C ASN A 26 4.87 10.87 12.91
N VAL A 27 5.73 11.90 12.77
CA VAL A 27 6.44 12.18 11.51
C VAL A 27 7.36 11.02 11.13
N LEU A 28 8.04 10.45 12.12
CA LEU A 28 8.89 9.28 11.89
C LEU A 28 8.05 8.08 11.41
N MET A 29 6.90 7.82 12.03
CA MET A 29 5.98 6.75 11.66
C MET A 29 5.46 6.93 10.24
N GLU A 30 5.05 8.14 9.85
CA GLU A 30 4.60 8.46 8.49
C GLU A 30 5.70 8.27 7.45
N LYS A 31 6.94 8.66 7.75
CA LYS A 31 8.10 8.42 6.85
C LYS A 31 8.39 6.93 6.71
N PHE A 32 8.26 6.16 7.80
CA PHE A 32 8.35 4.70 7.76
C PHE A 32 7.24 4.11 6.91
N GLU A 33 6.00 4.53 7.10
CA GLU A 33 4.88 4.12 6.26
C GLU A 33 5.16 4.47 4.80
N ALA A 34 5.58 5.69 4.48
CA ALA A 34 5.86 6.08 3.09
C ALA A 34 7.05 5.32 2.47
N HIS A 35 8.07 4.96 3.24
CA HIS A 35 9.24 4.25 2.75
C HIS A 35 8.96 2.76 2.51
N PHE A 36 8.16 2.14 3.37
CA PHE A 36 7.84 0.71 3.29
C PHE A 36 6.53 0.43 2.55
N LYS A 37 5.64 1.40 2.42
CA LYS A 37 4.52 1.38 1.50
C LYS A 37 5.11 1.56 0.11
N SER A 38 5.44 0.44 -0.53
CA SER A 38 5.76 0.41 -1.95
C SER A 38 4.71 1.23 -2.69
N ALA A 39 5.12 2.19 -3.52
CA ALA A 39 4.18 2.92 -4.37
C ALA A 39 3.36 1.89 -5.15
N THR A 40 2.13 1.66 -4.69
CA THR A 40 1.23 0.71 -5.34
C THR A 40 0.93 1.30 -6.69
N ASN A 41 1.38 0.64 -7.76
CA ASN A 41 1.03 1.07 -9.10
C ASN A 41 -0.45 0.77 -9.29
N LEU A 42 -1.28 1.77 -8.97
CA LEU A 42 -2.73 1.64 -9.00
C LEU A 42 -3.20 1.18 -10.38
N THR A 43 -2.65 1.74 -11.45
CA THR A 43 -2.93 1.35 -12.84
C THR A 43 -2.63 -0.13 -13.09
N PHE A 44 -1.52 -0.65 -12.57
CA PHE A 44 -1.18 -2.06 -12.67
C PHE A 44 -2.17 -2.94 -11.88
N ASN A 45 -2.57 -2.52 -10.68
CA ASN A 45 -3.54 -3.25 -9.86
C ASN A 45 -4.93 -3.28 -10.53
N GLU A 46 -5.40 -2.16 -11.06
CA GLU A 46 -6.66 -2.05 -11.80
C GLU A 46 -6.66 -2.92 -13.06
N PHE A 47 -5.57 -2.85 -13.84
CA PHE A 47 -5.38 -3.70 -15.00
C PHE A 47 -5.40 -5.19 -14.62
N ARG A 48 -4.66 -5.56 -13.56
CA ARG A 48 -4.61 -6.94 -13.06
C ARG A 48 -5.98 -7.40 -12.59
N PHE A 49 -6.71 -6.57 -11.83
CA PHE A 49 -8.06 -6.86 -11.38
C PHE A 49 -9.00 -7.12 -12.56
N GLY A 50 -9.03 -6.23 -13.55
CA GLY A 50 -9.86 -6.38 -14.74
C GLY A 50 -9.46 -7.55 -15.65
N SER A 51 -8.22 -8.00 -15.57
CA SER A 51 -7.70 -9.15 -16.33
C SER A 51 -7.79 -10.48 -15.57
N THR A 52 -8.20 -10.46 -14.30
CA THR A 52 -8.29 -11.68 -13.46
C THR A 52 -9.55 -12.46 -13.81
N ASN A 53 -9.36 -13.70 -14.27
CA ASN A 53 -10.44 -14.65 -14.56
C ASN A 53 -10.23 -15.94 -13.77
N GLN A 54 -11.31 -16.65 -13.48
CA GLN A 54 -11.22 -17.95 -12.81
C GLN A 54 -10.47 -18.95 -13.71
N HIS A 55 -9.46 -19.61 -13.15
CA HIS A 55 -8.69 -20.61 -13.89
C HIS A 55 -9.44 -21.95 -13.99
N GLU A 56 -9.16 -22.71 -15.05
CA GLU A 56 -9.77 -24.03 -15.24
C GLU A 56 -9.29 -25.00 -14.15
N GLY A 57 -10.23 -25.49 -13.33
CA GLY A 57 -9.96 -26.34 -12.17
C GLY A 57 -9.77 -25.59 -10.83
N GLU A 58 -9.82 -24.25 -10.84
CA GLU A 58 -9.79 -23.44 -9.61
C GLU A 58 -11.17 -23.42 -8.93
N SER A 59 -11.18 -23.47 -7.59
CA SER A 59 -12.43 -23.32 -6.85
C SER A 59 -12.92 -21.87 -6.90
N PHE A 60 -14.24 -21.70 -7.03
CA PHE A 60 -14.84 -20.35 -7.04
C PHE A 60 -14.49 -19.55 -5.78
N THR A 61 -14.37 -20.22 -4.64
CA THR A 61 -14.02 -19.59 -3.36
C THR A 61 -12.60 -19.06 -3.32
N ASP A 62 -11.65 -19.76 -3.95
CA ASP A 62 -10.25 -19.33 -4.02
C ASP A 62 -10.14 -18.14 -4.97
N TRP A 63 -10.74 -18.25 -6.16
CA TRP A 63 -10.81 -17.15 -7.13
C TRP A 63 -11.44 -15.88 -6.52
N LEU A 64 -12.57 -16.03 -5.83
CA LEU A 64 -13.24 -14.91 -5.16
C LEU A 64 -12.38 -14.28 -4.05
N SER A 65 -11.57 -15.08 -3.36
CA SER A 65 -10.68 -14.60 -2.30
C SER A 65 -9.50 -13.81 -2.87
N GLU A 66 -8.92 -14.27 -3.99
CA GLU A 66 -7.90 -13.52 -4.72
C GLU A 66 -8.48 -12.22 -5.30
N LEU A 67 -9.66 -12.30 -5.94
CA LEU A 67 -10.33 -11.13 -6.51
C LEU A 67 -10.62 -10.06 -5.45
N LYS A 68 -11.07 -10.45 -4.26
CA LYS A 68 -11.28 -9.54 -3.13
C LYS A 68 -9.98 -8.92 -2.61
N THR A 69 -8.88 -9.68 -2.66
CA THR A 69 -7.57 -9.18 -2.25
C THR A 69 -7.04 -8.14 -3.24
N LEU A 70 -7.19 -8.42 -4.55
CA LEU A 70 -6.87 -7.47 -5.61
C LEU A 70 -7.75 -6.22 -5.52
N ALA A 71 -9.06 -6.36 -5.29
CA ALA A 71 -9.97 -5.23 -5.12
C ALA A 71 -9.59 -4.30 -3.97
N LYS A 72 -8.99 -4.81 -2.88
CA LYS A 72 -8.48 -3.97 -1.77
C LYS A 72 -7.20 -3.21 -2.13
N SER A 73 -6.42 -3.73 -3.07
CA SER A 73 -5.18 -3.11 -3.55
C SER A 73 -5.42 -2.07 -4.64
N CYS A 74 -6.59 -2.13 -5.28
CA CYS A 74 -7.12 -1.06 -6.10
C CYS A 74 -7.84 -0.09 -5.16
N GLU A 75 -7.48 1.19 -5.16
CA GLU A 75 -8.10 2.21 -4.31
C GLU A 75 -9.53 2.58 -4.79
N PHE A 76 -10.33 1.58 -5.18
CA PHE A 76 -11.69 1.72 -5.72
C PHE A 76 -12.65 2.45 -4.76
N GLY A 77 -12.34 2.49 -3.47
CA GLY A 77 -13.12 3.25 -2.48
C GLY A 77 -13.09 4.77 -2.68
N VAL A 78 -12.13 5.31 -3.44
CA VAL A 78 -12.06 6.75 -3.76
C VAL A 78 -12.95 7.12 -4.96
N LEU A 79 -13.25 6.17 -5.85
CA LEU A 79 -14.02 6.41 -7.07
C LEU A 79 -15.53 6.60 -6.82
N GLU A 80 -16.07 6.08 -5.70
CA GLU A 80 -17.50 6.24 -5.38
C GLU A 80 -17.89 7.69 -5.04
N GLU A 81 -16.95 8.54 -4.62
CA GLU A 81 -17.25 9.91 -4.19
C GLU A 81 -17.17 10.95 -5.34
N THR A 82 -16.42 10.67 -6.41
CA THR A 82 -16.22 11.64 -7.52
C THR A 82 -17.17 11.45 -8.71
N ALA A 83 -17.96 10.37 -8.74
CA ALA A 83 -18.93 10.13 -9.82
C ALA A 83 -20.32 10.76 -9.58
N ALA A 84 -20.47 11.53 -8.50
CA ALA A 84 -21.75 12.12 -8.06
C ALA A 84 -21.81 13.66 -8.14
N GLN A 85 -21.02 14.30 -9.00
CA GLN A 85 -21.09 15.76 -9.25
C GLN A 85 -21.26 16.11 -10.73
#